data_AF-A0A974YQ21-F1
#
_entry.id   AF-A0A974YQ21-F1
#
_cell.length_a   1.000
_cell.length_b   1.000
_cell.length_c   1.000
_cell.angle_alpha   90.00
_cell.angle_beta   90.00
_cell.angle_gamma   90.00
#
_symmetry.space_group_name_H-M   'P 1'
#
loop_
_entity.id
_entity.type
_entity.pdbx_description
1 polymer ?
#
loop_
_entity_poly.entity_id
_entity_poly.type
_entity_poly.pdbx_seq_one_letter_code
_entity_poly.pdbx_strand_id
1 'polypeptide(L)'
;MAKRPMTAKQLANLQKNQFPKGKSGNPKGRTPTPEELKISAAEMSPDALKEVQRLAKTSKNDMVRLKANELILSYNLSKAAQKVDVSGEIHHNHTSDLIAKAAKAREIIEGQVIEAKPLPDPDNHHLQ
;
A
#
# COMPACT_ATOMS: atom_id res chain seq x y z
N MET A 1 -12.11 15.89 7.00
CA MET A 1 -10.96 16.40 6.23
C MET A 1 -11.43 16.77 4.83
N ALA A 2 -11.45 18.07 4.48
CA ALA A 2 -11.86 18.50 3.14
C ALA A 2 -10.85 17.97 2.11
N LYS A 3 -11.34 17.19 1.13
CA LYS A 3 -10.49 16.69 0.04
C LYS A 3 -10.04 17.88 -0.80
N ARG A 4 -8.76 18.25 -0.70
CA ARG A 4 -8.16 19.27 -1.57
C ARG A 4 -8.31 18.80 -3.03
N PRO A 5 -8.81 19.66 -3.94
CA PRO A 5 -8.93 19.28 -5.34
C PRO A 5 -7.53 19.02 -5.92
N MET A 6 -7.38 17.92 -6.66
CA MET A 6 -6.12 17.56 -7.29
C MET A 6 -5.72 18.60 -8.35
N THR A 7 -4.43 18.88 -8.44
CA THR A 7 -3.88 19.79 -9.46
C THR A 7 -3.94 19.14 -10.85
N ALA A 8 -4.00 19.96 -11.91
CA ALA A 8 -4.05 19.46 -13.29
C ALA A 8 -2.87 18.53 -13.64
N LYS A 9 -1.68 18.79 -13.09
CA LYS A 9 -0.50 17.93 -13.27
C LYS A 9 -0.67 16.55 -12.61
N GLN A 10 -1.31 16.48 -11.45
CA GLN A 10 -1.59 15.22 -10.75
C GLN A 10 -2.64 14.40 -11.51
N LEU A 11 -3.68 15.05 -12.04
CA LEU A 11 -4.69 14.41 -12.90
C LEU A 11 -4.07 13.83 -14.17
N ALA A 12 -3.20 14.57 -14.86
CA ALA A 12 -2.53 14.09 -16.06
C ALA A 12 -1.61 12.89 -15.78
N ASN A 13 -0.89 12.90 -14.66
CA ASN A 13 -0.02 11.78 -14.28
C ASN A 13 -0.81 10.52 -13.91
N LEU A 14 -1.96 10.69 -13.24
CA LEU A 14 -2.90 9.60 -12.94
C LEU A 14 -3.51 8.98 -14.20
N GLN A 15 -3.85 9.80 -15.19
CA GLN A 15 -4.35 9.33 -16.48
C GLN A 15 -3.27 8.62 -17.30
N LYS A 16 -2.03 9.14 -17.31
CA LYS A 16 -0.91 8.55 -18.04
C LYS A 16 -0.49 7.18 -17.49
N ASN A 17 -0.52 7.03 -16.16
CA ASN A 17 -0.13 5.79 -15.48
C ASN A 17 -1.34 4.92 -15.11
N GLN A 18 -2.53 5.25 -15.61
CA GLN A 18 -3.71 4.43 -15.38
C GLN A 18 -3.50 3.11 -16.11
N PHE A 19 -3.61 1.99 -15.38
CA PHE A 19 -3.59 0.68 -16.00
C PHE A 19 -4.72 0.62 -17.05
N PRO A 20 -4.40 0.48 -18.34
CA PRO A 20 -5.42 0.44 -19.36
C PRO A 20 -6.30 -0.77 -19.12
N LYS A 21 -7.58 -0.54 -18.84
CA LYS A 21 -8.56 -1.61 -18.60
C LYS A 21 -8.54 -2.57 -19.79
N GLY A 22 -8.21 -3.84 -19.55
CA GLY A 22 -8.12 -4.86 -20.60
C GLY A 22 -6.75 -5.04 -21.25
N LYS A 23 -5.73 -4.25 -20.90
CA LYS A 23 -4.34 -4.42 -21.34
C LYS A 23 -3.45 -4.92 -20.20
N SER A 24 -3.89 -5.96 -19.51
CA SER A 24 -2.94 -6.81 -18.77
C SER A 24 -2.02 -7.48 -19.79
N GLY A 25 -0.78 -7.82 -19.43
CA GLY A 25 0.18 -8.53 -20.30
C GLY A 25 -0.30 -9.89 -20.83
N ASN A 26 -1.54 -10.30 -20.49
CA ASN A 26 -2.29 -11.35 -21.14
C ASN A 26 -3.64 -10.78 -21.67
N PRO A 27 -3.68 -10.23 -22.90
CA PRO A 27 -4.89 -9.64 -23.48
C PRO A 27 -6.06 -10.63 -23.67
N LYS A 28 -5.81 -11.95 -23.61
CA LYS A 28 -6.85 -12.99 -23.64
C LYS A 28 -7.26 -13.48 -22.25
N GLY A 29 -6.62 -13.00 -21.19
CA GLY A 29 -6.80 -13.53 -19.84
C GLY A 29 -6.57 -15.04 -19.76
N ARG A 30 -6.94 -15.65 -18.65
CA ARG A 30 -7.12 -17.11 -18.61
C ARG A 30 -8.36 -17.41 -19.44
N THR A 31 -8.24 -18.25 -20.46
CA THR A 31 -9.42 -18.72 -21.20
C THR A 31 -10.43 -19.28 -20.21
N PRO A 32 -11.70 -18.87 -20.27
CA PRO A 32 -12.72 -19.38 -19.37
C PRO A 32 -12.77 -20.90 -19.51
N THR A 33 -12.84 -21.61 -18.39
CA THR A 33 -13.01 -23.05 -18.39
C THR A 33 -14.28 -23.40 -19.19
N PRO A 34 -14.22 -24.37 -20.13
CA PRO A 34 -15.40 -24.85 -20.84
C PRO A 34 -16.54 -25.20 -19.88
N GLU A 35 -17.76 -24.87 -20.26
CA GLU A 35 -18.92 -25.03 -19.38
C GLU A 35 -19.21 -26.51 -19.06
N GLU A 36 -19.01 -27.39 -20.04
CA GLU A 36 -19.13 -28.84 -19.89
C GLU A 36 -18.26 -29.38 -18.74
N LEU A 37 -17.03 -28.86 -18.60
CA LEU A 37 -16.12 -29.28 -17.53
C LEU A 37 -16.56 -28.76 -16.16
N LYS A 38 -17.20 -27.59 -16.10
CA LYS A 38 -17.75 -27.06 -14.84
C LYS A 38 -18.95 -27.89 -14.39
N ILE A 39 -19.83 -28.25 -15.32
CA ILE A 39 -21.01 -29.08 -15.06
C ILE A 39 -20.57 -30.47 -14.59
N SER A 40 -19.67 -31.12 -15.31
CA SER A 40 -19.14 -32.44 -14.92
C SER A 40 -18.45 -32.38 -13.55
N ALA A 41 -17.66 -31.35 -13.26
CA ALA A 41 -17.05 -31.18 -11.94
C ALA A 41 -18.11 -30.95 -10.84
N ALA A 42 -19.17 -30.20 -11.11
CA ALA A 42 -20.27 -29.98 -10.16
C ALA A 42 -21.02 -31.29 -9.87
N GLU A 43 -21.25 -32.12 -10.89
CA GLU A 43 -21.89 -33.44 -10.74
C GLU A 43 -21.04 -34.43 -9.92
N MET A 44 -19.72 -34.41 -10.09
CA MET A 44 -18.80 -35.26 -9.31
C MET A 44 -18.57 -34.76 -7.86
N SER A 45 -18.86 -33.49 -7.59
CA SER A 45 -18.55 -32.86 -6.30
C SER A 45 -19.17 -33.55 -5.09
N PRO A 46 -20.44 -34.01 -5.10
CA PRO A 46 -21.04 -34.68 -3.94
C PRO A 46 -20.33 -35.98 -3.56
N ASP A 47 -19.94 -36.80 -4.55
CA ASP A 47 -19.26 -38.07 -4.29
C ASP A 47 -17.81 -37.85 -3.87
N ALA A 48 -17.14 -36.83 -4.44
CA ALA A 48 -15.83 -36.39 -3.96
C ALA A 48 -15.86 -35.97 -2.48
N LEU A 49 -16.90 -35.26 -2.04
CA LEU A 49 -17.06 -34.86 -0.63
C LEU A 49 -17.25 -36.07 0.29
N LYS A 50 -18.05 -37.07 -0.11
CA LYS A 50 -18.21 -38.33 0.64
C LYS A 50 -16.87 -39.05 0.76
N GLU A 51 -16.10 -39.09 -0.32
CA GLU A 51 -14.81 -39.75 -0.33
C GLU A 51 -13.78 -39.05 0.57
N VAL A 52 -13.75 -37.72 0.57
CA VAL A 52 -12.93 -36.94 1.50
C VAL A 52 -13.31 -37.25 2.95
N GLN A 53 -14.60 -37.33 3.26
CA GLN A 53 -15.07 -37.72 4.60
C GLN A 53 -14.64 -39.14 4.97
N ARG A 54 -14.73 -40.08 4.02
CA ARG A 54 -14.28 -41.47 4.21
C ARG A 54 -12.79 -41.52 4.50
N LEU A 55 -11.97 -40.81 3.72
CA LEU A 55 -10.52 -40.73 3.90
C LEU A 55 -10.15 -40.12 5.26
N ALA A 56 -10.85 -39.07 5.70
CA ALA A 56 -10.65 -38.46 7.01
C ALA A 56 -10.88 -39.44 8.16
N LYS A 57 -11.85 -40.35 8.04
CA LYS A 57 -12.23 -41.31 9.10
C LYS A 57 -11.47 -42.63 9.05
N THR A 58 -11.12 -43.11 7.85
CA THR A 58 -10.69 -44.51 7.67
C THR A 58 -9.26 -44.66 7.16
N SER A 59 -8.61 -43.59 6.69
CA SER A 59 -7.26 -43.70 6.15
C SER A 59 -6.27 -44.10 7.25
N LYS A 60 -5.44 -45.11 6.95
CA LYS A 60 -4.32 -45.54 7.81
C LYS A 60 -3.14 -44.56 7.75
N ASN A 61 -3.06 -43.73 6.72
CA ASN A 61 -2.01 -42.73 6.58
C ASN A 61 -2.45 -41.43 7.27
N ASP A 62 -1.72 -41.07 8.33
CA ASP A 62 -1.99 -39.88 9.14
C ASP A 62 -1.97 -38.59 8.31
N MET A 63 -1.06 -38.46 7.33
CA MET A 63 -0.98 -37.30 6.45
C MET A 63 -2.25 -37.14 5.59
N VAL A 64 -2.76 -38.26 5.08
CA VAL A 64 -4.00 -38.26 4.28
C VAL A 64 -5.19 -37.88 5.14
N ARG A 65 -5.29 -38.40 6.38
CA ARG A 65 -6.34 -37.98 7.32
C ARG A 65 -6.23 -36.49 7.63
N LEU A 66 -5.03 -36.00 7.93
CA LEU A 66 -4.81 -34.58 8.24
C LEU A 66 -5.26 -33.69 7.09
N LYS A 67 -4.86 -34.02 5.85
CA LYS A 67 -5.25 -33.24 4.67
C LYS A 67 -6.74 -33.29 4.38
N ALA A 68 -7.39 -34.44 4.55
CA ALA A 68 -8.83 -34.56 4.38
C ALA A 68 -9.59 -33.71 5.43
N ASN A 69 -9.14 -33.71 6.69
CA ASN A 69 -9.70 -32.87 7.75
C ASN A 69 -9.45 -31.37 7.49
N GLU A 70 -8.24 -30.99 7.07
CA GLU A 70 -7.90 -29.61 6.69
C GLU A 70 -8.82 -29.11 5.57
N LEU A 71 -9.07 -29.93 4.55
CA LEU A 71 -9.94 -29.59 3.43
C LEU A 71 -11.39 -29.37 3.90
N ILE A 72 -11.94 -30.25 4.73
CA ILE A 72 -13.30 -30.12 5.29
C ILE A 72 -13.42 -28.83 6.10
N LEU A 73 -12.44 -28.54 6.94
CA LEU A 73 -12.43 -27.35 7.80
C LEU A 73 -12.28 -26.06 6.98
N SER A 74 -11.54 -26.08 5.88
CA SER A 74 -11.29 -24.90 5.04
C SER A 74 -12.55 -24.28 4.41
N TYR A 75 -13.64 -25.05 4.30
CA TYR A 75 -14.93 -24.51 3.82
C TYR A 75 -15.64 -23.65 4.86
N ASN A 76 -15.42 -23.91 6.15
CA ASN A 76 -16.11 -23.24 7.24
C ASN A 76 -15.22 -22.24 7.98
N LEU A 77 -13.91 -22.44 7.95
CA LEU A 77 -12.92 -21.62 8.64
C LEU A 77 -12.09 -20.85 7.63
N SER A 78 -12.01 -19.53 7.82
CA SER A 78 -11.14 -18.68 7.03
C SER A 78 -9.69 -19.16 7.15
N LYS A 79 -9.00 -19.22 6.01
CA LYS A 79 -7.55 -19.45 6.01
C LYS A 79 -6.86 -18.37 6.84
N ALA A 80 -5.74 -18.73 7.47
CA ALA A 80 -4.92 -17.80 8.23
C ALA A 80 -4.62 -16.53 7.40
N ALA A 81 -4.67 -15.37 8.05
CA ALA A 81 -4.43 -14.08 7.40
C ALA A 81 -3.06 -14.08 6.71
N GLN A 82 -3.04 -13.67 5.44
CA GLN A 82 -1.80 -13.58 4.68
C GLN A 82 -0.90 -12.50 5.28
N LYS A 83 0.36 -12.83 5.54
CA LYS A 83 1.38 -11.85 5.92
C LYS A 83 1.65 -10.93 4.73
N VAL A 84 1.40 -9.63 4.90
CA VAL A 84 1.80 -8.62 3.92
C VAL A 84 3.25 -8.24 4.22
N ASP A 85 4.16 -8.64 3.34
CA ASP A 85 5.55 -8.23 3.41
C ASP A 85 5.76 -6.98 2.55
N VAL A 86 5.84 -5.81 3.19
CA VAL A 86 6.12 -4.54 2.49
C VAL A 86 7.62 -4.32 2.50
N SER A 87 8.30 -4.95 1.55
CA SER A 87 9.70 -4.64 1.21
C SER A 87 9.71 -3.46 0.24
N GLY A 88 9.73 -2.24 0.77
CA GLY A 88 10.06 -1.04 0.00
C GLY A 88 11.35 -0.44 0.54
N GLU A 89 12.29 -0.10 -0.34
CA GLU A 89 13.37 0.81 0.02
C GLU A 89 12.71 2.14 0.39
N ILE A 90 12.57 2.40 1.70
CA ILE A 90 12.06 3.68 2.21
C ILE A 90 13.14 4.70 1.91
N HIS A 91 13.14 5.29 0.71
CA HIS A 91 13.97 6.43 0.41
C HIS A 91 13.53 7.58 1.34
N HIS A 92 14.29 7.82 2.40
CA HIS A 92 14.08 8.89 3.38
C HIS A 92 14.37 10.29 2.79
N ASN A 93 13.85 10.60 1.60
CA ASN A 93 14.03 11.89 0.92
C ASN A 93 13.36 13.05 1.67
N HIS A 94 12.50 12.75 2.66
CA HIS A 94 11.84 13.77 3.46
C HIS A 94 12.77 14.43 4.51
N THR A 95 13.78 13.72 5.01
CA THR A 95 14.66 14.29 6.04
C THR A 95 15.64 15.30 5.45
N SER A 96 16.20 15.01 4.28
CA SER A 96 17.08 15.92 3.55
C SER A 96 16.36 17.19 3.11
N ASP A 97 15.11 17.10 2.66
CA ASP A 97 14.32 18.27 2.26
C ASP A 97 13.93 19.17 3.45
N LEU A 98 13.68 18.57 4.62
CA LEU A 98 13.41 19.31 5.85
C LEU A 98 14.67 20.03 6.36
N ILE A 99 15.83 19.37 6.31
CA ILE A 99 17.12 19.98 6.68
C ILE A 99 17.49 21.10 5.70
N ALA A 100 17.29 20.88 4.39
CA ALA A 100 17.56 21.90 3.38
C ALA A 100 16.65 23.13 3.51
N LYS A 101 15.37 22.93 3.87
CA LYS A 101 14.45 24.05 4.19
C LYS A 101 14.85 24.78 5.47
N ALA A 102 15.27 24.06 6.51
CA ALA A 102 15.72 24.66 7.76
C ALA A 102 17.00 25.49 7.56
N ALA A 103 17.94 25.03 6.72
CA ALA A 103 19.15 25.76 6.37
C ALA A 103 18.83 27.07 5.62
N LYS A 104 17.97 27.02 4.59
CA LYS A 104 17.52 28.24 3.88
C LYS A 104 16.79 29.24 4.78
N ALA A 105 16.01 28.75 5.75
CA ALA A 105 15.33 29.63 6.70
C ALA A 105 16.31 30.38 7.61
N ARG A 106 17.47 29.79 7.95
CA ARG A 106 18.50 30.45 8.76
C ARG A 106 19.23 31.54 8.00
N GLU A 107 19.62 31.30 6.74
CA GLU A 107 20.28 32.32 5.90
C GLU A 107 19.44 33.61 5.75
N ILE A 108 18.11 33.48 5.66
CA ILE A 108 17.21 34.64 5.52
C ILE A 108 17.16 35.49 6.80
N ILE A 109 17.30 34.87 7.97
CA ILE A 109 17.27 35.56 9.27
C ILE A 109 18.58 36.34 9.48
N GLU A 110 19.72 35.78 9.07
CA GLU A 110 21.03 36.46 9.17
C GLU A 110 21.13 37.67 8.23
N GLY A 111 20.41 37.69 7.11
CA GLY A 111 20.41 38.80 6.14
C GLY A 111 19.61 40.04 6.54
N GLN A 112 18.83 40.00 7.63
CA GLN A 112 18.03 41.14 8.13
C GLN A 112 18.60 41.75 9.42
N VAL A 113 19.91 41.95 9.51
CA VAL A 113 20.48 42.84 10.53
C VAL A 113 20.40 44.26 10.01
N ILE A 114 19.32 44.97 10.36
CA ILE A 114 19.23 46.42 10.14
C ILE A 114 20.02 47.06 11.28
N GLU A 115 21.19 47.63 10.98
CA GLU A 115 21.92 48.47 11.93
C GLU A 115 21.11 49.73 12.24
N ALA A 116 20.43 49.73 13.38
CA ALA A 116 19.81 50.91 13.93
C ALA A 116 20.92 51.81 14.52
N LYS A 117 21.19 52.96 13.88
CA LYS A 117 22.00 54.01 14.51
C LYS A 117 21.24 54.59 15.70
N PRO A 118 21.83 54.64 16.91
CA PRO A 118 21.18 55.27 18.05
C PRO A 118 21.04 56.78 17.79
N LEU A 119 19.85 57.31 18.09
CA LEU A 119 19.60 58.76 18.09
C LEU A 119 20.45 59.41 19.19
N PRO A 120 21.02 60.61 18.95
CA PRO A 120 21.79 61.32 19.97
C PRO A 120 20.89 61.71 21.15
N ASP A 121 21.42 61.54 22.37
CA ASP A 121 20.73 61.85 23.61
C ASP A 121 20.30 63.33 23.66
N PRO A 122 19.05 63.63 24.05
CA PRO A 122 18.52 64.99 24.08
C PRO A 122 19.12 65.88 25.18
N ASP A 123 19.99 65.35 26.06
CA ASP A 123 20.40 66.02 27.30
C ASP A 123 21.86 66.51 27.35
N ASN A 124 22.61 66.48 26.25
CA ASN A 124 23.91 67.18 26.18
C ASN A 124 23.72 68.66 25.78
N HIS A 125 23.01 69.39 26.64
CA HIS A 125 23.26 70.81 26.80
C HIS A 125 24.35 71.00 27.87
N HIS A 126 25.18 72.02 27.64
CA HIS A 126 26.22 72.58 28.50
C HIS A 126 27.65 72.14 28.18
N LEU A 127 28.64 73.02 28.04
CA LEU A 127 28.75 74.49 28.03
C LEU A 127 30.15 74.79 27.46
N GLN A 128 30.35 76.03 27.02
CA GLN A 128 31.62 76.61 26.56
C GLN A 128 32.76 76.43 27.57
#